data_AF-J2SET5-F1
#
_entry.id   AF-J2SET5-F1
#
_cell.length_a   1.000
_cell.length_b   1.000
_cell.length_c   1.000
_cell.angle_alpha   90.00
_cell.angle_beta   90.00
_cell.angle_gamma   90.00
#
_symmetry.space_group_name_H-M   'P 1'
#
loop_
_entity.id
_entity.type
_entity.pdbx_description
1 polymer ?
#
loop_
_entity_poly.entity_id
_entity_poly.type
_entity_poly.pdbx_seq_one_letter_code
_entity_poly.pdbx_strand_id
1 'polypeptide(L)'
;MYPEDKKQDPATAEYLYGLFSIDLKTGKTETTDFGPLTEIYFSGMRSPKDPNLMFGVLNRLAKYDIKQKKMLQAATLDHSYYCISFNKDGSKIYLAGTFNDVAIFNADSLKQIGSIKLPGGDMAITTAQVFVR
;
A
#
# COMPACT_ATOMS: atom_id res chain seq x y z
N MET A 1 5.29 -16.86 32.14
CA MET A 1 6.50 -16.90 31.30
C MET A 1 6.25 -17.98 30.27
N TYR A 2 5.99 -17.61 29.01
CA TYR A 2 5.81 -18.61 27.95
C TYR A 2 7.15 -19.34 27.77
N PRO A 3 7.17 -20.67 27.61
CA PRO A 3 8.42 -21.39 27.42
C PRO A 3 9.10 -20.87 26.14
N GLU A 4 10.40 -20.55 26.25
CA GLU A 4 11.23 -20.16 25.12
C GLU A 4 11.35 -21.36 24.16
N ASP A 5 10.48 -21.40 23.16
CA ASP A 5 10.66 -22.27 22.00
C ASP A 5 11.87 -21.73 21.22
N LYS A 6 12.92 -22.55 21.07
CA LYS A 6 14.10 -22.21 20.26
C LYS A 6 13.75 -21.83 18.81
N LYS A 7 12.52 -22.11 18.34
CA LYS A 7 11.96 -21.64 17.06
C LYS A 7 11.58 -20.15 17.02
N GLN A 8 11.63 -19.44 18.15
CA GLN A 8 11.27 -18.02 18.26
C GLN A 8 12.50 -17.10 18.42
N ASP A 9 13.69 -17.55 17.97
CA ASP A 9 14.88 -16.70 17.96
C ASP A 9 14.76 -15.58 16.90
N PRO A 10 14.64 -14.29 17.30
CA PRO A 10 14.51 -13.18 16.36
C PRO A 10 15.70 -13.04 15.39
N ALA A 11 16.88 -13.59 15.74
CA ALA A 11 18.05 -13.56 14.88
C ALA A 11 17.92 -14.49 13.66
N THR A 12 17.02 -15.47 13.71
CA THR A 12 16.74 -16.40 12.61
C THR A 12 15.35 -16.19 11.97
N ALA A 13 14.63 -15.15 12.42
CA ALA A 13 13.27 -14.88 11.96
C ALA A 13 13.25 -14.29 10.54
N GLU A 14 12.29 -14.75 9.74
CA GLU A 14 11.93 -14.11 8.49
C GLU A 14 10.96 -12.96 8.77
N TYR A 15 11.35 -11.73 8.41
CA TYR A 15 10.49 -10.57 8.54
C TYR A 15 9.58 -10.47 7.30
N LEU A 16 8.27 -10.51 7.54
CA LEU A 16 7.25 -10.51 6.51
C LEU A 16 6.34 -9.29 6.65
N TYR A 17 5.79 -8.89 5.52
CA TYR A 17 4.69 -7.95 5.47
C TYR A 17 3.36 -8.70 5.47
N GLY A 18 2.53 -8.40 6.48
CA GLY A 18 1.17 -8.88 6.59
C GLY A 18 0.15 -7.84 6.12
N LEU A 19 -0.92 -8.31 5.48
CA LEU A 19 -2.12 -7.55 5.22
C LEU A 19 -3.24 -8.08 6.11
N PHE A 20 -3.84 -7.20 6.90
CA PHE A 20 -5.06 -7.47 7.66
C PHE A 20 -6.24 -6.76 6.99
N SER A 21 -7.36 -7.47 6.83
CA SER A 21 -8.57 -6.91 6.23
C SER A 21 -9.84 -7.39 6.92
N ILE A 22 -10.88 -6.56 6.86
CA ILE A 22 -12.22 -6.85 7.34
C ILE A 22 -13.19 -6.58 6.20
N ASP A 23 -13.95 -7.59 5.78
CA ASP A 23 -15.06 -7.41 4.83
C ASP A 23 -16.21 -6.71 5.56
N LEU A 24 -16.48 -5.46 5.19
CA LEU A 24 -17.52 -4.66 5.82
C LEU A 24 -18.96 -5.15 5.56
N LYS A 25 -19.19 -6.00 4.55
CA LYS A 25 -20.51 -6.59 4.29
C LYS A 25 -20.79 -7.78 5.18
N THR A 26 -19.76 -8.56 5.50
CA THR A 26 -19.90 -9.86 6.17
C THR A 26 -19.27 -9.91 7.56
N GLY A 27 -18.44 -8.94 7.91
CA GLY A 27 -17.64 -8.91 9.14
C GLY A 27 -16.46 -9.90 9.15
N LYS A 28 -16.24 -10.65 8.05
CA LYS A 28 -15.17 -11.64 7.99
C LYS A 28 -13.80 -10.97 7.98
N THR A 29 -12.89 -11.47 8.79
CA THR A 29 -11.51 -11.00 8.87
C THR A 29 -10.56 -11.93 8.13
N GLU A 30 -9.51 -11.36 7.52
CA GLU A 30 -8.44 -12.12 6.87
C GLU A 30 -7.08 -11.50 7.21
N THR A 31 -6.10 -12.35 7.51
CA THR A 31 -4.69 -11.97 7.62
C THR A 31 -3.90 -12.76 6.59
N THR A 32 -3.07 -12.10 5.79
CA THR A 32 -2.27 -12.75 4.74
C THR A 32 -0.91 -12.09 4.60
N ASP A 33 0.16 -12.87 4.63
CA ASP A 33 1.49 -12.37 4.28
C ASP A 33 1.62 -12.22 2.76
N PHE A 34 2.20 -11.12 2.31
CA PHE A 34 2.32 -10.80 0.87
C PHE A 34 3.75 -10.63 0.37
N GLY A 35 4.75 -10.72 1.24
CA GLY A 35 6.15 -10.71 0.84
C GLY A 35 7.11 -10.41 1.99
N PRO A 36 8.43 -10.48 1.72
CA PRO A 36 9.46 -10.12 2.68
C PRO A 36 9.44 -8.62 3.00
N LEU A 37 9.78 -8.27 4.24
CA LEU A 37 9.97 -6.90 4.71
C LEU A 37 11.32 -6.36 4.23
N THR A 38 11.35 -5.79 3.02
CA THR A 38 12.56 -5.19 2.43
C THR A 38 12.62 -3.67 2.55
N GLU A 39 11.48 -3.04 2.81
CA GLU A 39 11.32 -1.60 3.05
C GLU A 39 10.06 -1.36 3.89
N ILE A 40 9.73 -0.11 4.22
CA ILE A 40 8.55 0.24 5.01
C ILE A 40 7.48 0.90 4.13
N TYR A 41 6.22 0.54 4.36
CA TYR A 41 5.02 1.13 3.80
C TYR A 41 4.16 1.72 4.93
N PHE A 42 3.65 2.93 4.71
CA PHE A 42 2.78 3.63 5.65
C PHE A 42 1.32 3.20 5.50
N SER A 43 0.88 3.01 4.26
CA SER A 43 -0.43 2.46 3.94
C SER A 43 -0.35 1.55 2.72
N GLY A 44 -1.40 0.76 2.53
CA GLY A 44 -1.52 -0.12 1.38
C GLY A 44 -2.95 -0.54 1.09
N MET A 45 -3.20 -0.96 -0.15
CA MET A 45 -4.52 -1.38 -0.62
C MET A 45 -4.41 -2.52 -1.62
N ARG A 46 -5.37 -3.45 -1.58
CA ARG A 46 -5.58 -4.42 -2.67
C ARG A 46 -6.17 -3.71 -3.89
N SER A 47 -5.80 -4.14 -5.09
CA SER A 47 -6.37 -3.61 -6.32
C SER A 47 -7.88 -3.92 -6.40
N PRO A 48 -8.72 -2.93 -6.78
CA PRO A 48 -10.12 -3.17 -7.10
C PRO A 48 -10.35 -4.09 -8.31
N LYS A 49 -9.36 -4.20 -9.21
CA LYS A 49 -9.43 -5.04 -10.42
C LYS A 49 -9.01 -6.48 -10.16
N ASP A 50 -8.02 -6.67 -9.29
CA ASP A 50 -7.45 -7.97 -8.98
C ASP A 50 -7.06 -8.03 -7.49
N PRO A 51 -7.83 -8.73 -6.66
CA PRO A 51 -7.56 -8.80 -5.22
C PRO A 51 -6.28 -9.57 -4.88
N ASN A 52 -5.64 -10.26 -5.84
CA ASN A 52 -4.32 -10.86 -5.64
C ASN A 52 -3.18 -9.83 -5.63
N LEU A 53 -3.44 -8.60 -6.09
CA LEU A 53 -2.44 -7.55 -6.14
C LEU A 53 -2.54 -6.63 -4.94
N MET A 54 -1.42 -6.47 -4.22
CA MET A 54 -1.28 -5.54 -3.09
C MET A 54 -0.35 -4.40 -3.46
N PHE A 55 -0.72 -3.17 -3.09
CA PHE A 55 0.08 -1.98 -3.33
C PHE A 55 0.41 -1.32 -2.00
N GLY A 56 1.68 -0.96 -1.79
CA GLY A 56 2.17 -0.27 -0.60
C GLY A 56 2.86 1.04 -0.97
N VAL A 57 2.73 2.05 -0.12
CA VAL A 57 3.37 3.36 -0.32
C VAL A 57 4.11 3.86 0.92
N LEU A 58 5.31 4.40 0.68
CA LEU A 58 6.02 5.36 1.53
C LEU A 58 6.98 6.16 0.64
N ASN A 59 8.21 5.67 0.49
CA ASN A 59 9.25 6.25 -0.37
C ASN A 59 9.26 5.65 -1.78
N ARG A 60 8.60 4.50 -1.94
CA ARG A 60 8.30 3.86 -3.22
C ARG A 60 6.83 3.50 -3.29
N LEU A 61 6.28 3.45 -4.49
CA LEU A 61 5.02 2.77 -4.76
C LEU A 61 5.36 1.35 -5.23
N ALA A 62 5.08 0.36 -4.39
CA ALA A 62 5.39 -1.04 -4.67
C ALA A 62 4.12 -1.83 -4.99
N LYS A 63 4.22 -2.78 -5.93
CA LYS A 63 3.17 -3.70 -6.37
C LYS A 63 3.61 -5.13 -6.13
N TYR A 64 2.78 -5.90 -5.44
CA TYR A 64 3.04 -7.28 -5.04
C TYR A 64 1.99 -8.23 -5.60
N ASP A 65 2.42 -9.45 -5.89
CA ASP A 65 1.54 -10.62 -6.02
C ASP A 65 1.47 -11.32 -4.66
N ILE A 66 0.27 -11.37 -4.06
CA ILE A 66 0.05 -11.92 -2.73
C ILE A 66 0.29 -13.44 -2.71
N LYS A 67 -0.26 -14.18 -3.68
CA LYS A 67 -0.11 -15.65 -3.76
C LYS A 67 1.34 -16.07 -3.96
N GLN A 68 2.09 -15.33 -4.77
CA GLN A 68 3.51 -15.59 -5.01
C GLN A 68 4.43 -15.00 -3.93
N LYS A 69 3.88 -14.20 -3.00
CA LYS A 69 4.61 -13.46 -1.97
C LYS A 69 5.79 -12.65 -2.53
N LYS A 70 5.56 -11.99 -3.68
CA LYS A 70 6.64 -11.41 -4.49
C LYS A 70 6.32 -9.99 -4.93
N MET A 71 7.28 -9.08 -4.79
CA MET A 71 7.23 -7.76 -5.41
C MET A 71 7.37 -7.92 -6.93
N LEU A 72 6.36 -7.48 -7.67
CA LEU A 72 6.33 -7.50 -9.14
C LEU A 72 7.02 -6.27 -9.72
N GLN A 73 6.80 -5.11 -9.11
CA GLN A 73 7.30 -3.84 -9.61
C GLN A 73 7.34 -2.81 -8.47
N ALA A 74 8.24 -1.83 -8.57
CA ALA A 74 8.22 -0.62 -7.74
C ALA A 74 8.54 0.62 -8.59
N ALA A 75 7.95 1.76 -8.22
CA ALA A 75 8.26 3.07 -8.76
C ALA A 75 8.92 3.94 -7.68
N THR A 76 9.95 4.69 -8.07
CA THR A 76 10.50 5.78 -7.25
C THR A 76 9.52 6.95 -7.23
N LEU A 77 9.49 7.69 -6.13
CA LEU A 77 8.61 8.84 -5.92
C LEU A 77 9.47 10.11 -5.77
N ASP A 78 8.90 11.25 -6.12
CA ASP A 78 9.57 12.56 -5.97
C ASP A 78 9.83 12.92 -4.50
N HIS A 79 8.95 12.46 -3.61
CA HIS A 79 9.03 12.56 -2.16
C HIS A 79 8.18 11.46 -1.51
N SER A 80 8.17 11.37 -0.18
CA SER A 80 7.37 10.37 0.55
C SER A 80 5.88 10.67 0.44
N TYR A 81 5.06 9.64 0.26
CA TYR A 81 3.58 9.74 0.36
C TYR A 81 3.07 8.77 1.42
N TYR A 82 2.01 9.16 2.12
CA TYR A 82 1.50 8.37 3.26
C TYR A 82 0.25 7.59 2.93
N CYS A 83 -0.63 8.12 2.07
CA CYS A 83 -1.92 7.54 1.77
C CYS A 83 -2.03 7.15 0.29
N ILE A 84 -2.41 5.89 0.05
CA ILE A 84 -2.77 5.37 -1.27
C ILE A 84 -4.29 5.34 -1.44
N SER A 85 -4.78 5.61 -2.64
CA SER A 85 -6.19 5.43 -3.01
C SER A 85 -6.33 5.00 -4.47
N PHE A 86 -7.30 4.15 -4.77
CA PHE A 86 -7.66 3.78 -6.14
C PHE A 86 -8.89 4.54 -6.63
N ASN A 87 -8.96 4.81 -7.93
CA ASN A 87 -10.25 5.13 -8.54
C ASN A 87 -11.18 3.90 -8.57
N LYS A 88 -12.47 4.12 -8.83
CA LYS A 88 -13.52 3.09 -8.74
C LYS A 88 -13.27 1.83 -9.60
N ASP A 89 -12.67 2.01 -10.78
CA ASP A 89 -12.34 0.92 -11.71
C ASP A 89 -10.93 0.34 -11.49
N GLY A 90 -10.13 0.91 -10.57
CA GLY A 90 -8.77 0.49 -10.26
C GLY A 90 -7.72 0.77 -11.33
N SER A 91 -7.97 1.63 -12.32
CA SER A 91 -7.00 1.98 -13.38
C SER A 91 -5.97 3.03 -12.94
N LYS A 92 -6.29 3.84 -11.92
CA LYS A 92 -5.44 4.91 -11.41
C LYS A 92 -5.23 4.77 -9.91
N ILE A 93 -4.02 5.13 -9.48
CA ILE A 93 -3.63 5.27 -8.08
C ILE A 93 -3.39 6.75 -7.80
N TYR A 94 -3.88 7.22 -6.66
CA TYR A 94 -3.62 8.55 -6.12
C TYR A 94 -2.79 8.39 -4.85
N LEU A 95 -1.67 9.10 -4.79
CA LEU A 95 -0.80 9.16 -3.62
C LEU A 95 -0.95 10.54 -2.99
N ALA A 96 -1.25 10.57 -1.68
CA ALA A 96 -1.52 11.78 -0.92
C ALA A 96 -0.88 11.70 0.49
N GLY A 97 -1.14 12.72 1.31
CA GLY A 97 -0.41 12.96 2.55
C GLY A 97 0.90 13.68 2.28
N THR A 98 1.67 13.94 3.33
CA THR A 98 2.83 14.86 3.31
C THR A 98 2.44 16.21 2.74
N PHE A 99 3.03 16.64 1.62
CA PHE A 99 2.88 17.97 1.06
C PHE A 99 1.48 18.24 0.49
N ASN A 100 1.36 19.31 -0.29
CA ASN A 100 0.09 19.78 -0.86
C ASN A 100 -0.10 19.30 -2.32
N ASP A 101 0.41 18.14 -2.68
CA ASP A 101 0.22 17.58 -4.01
C ASP A 101 -0.22 16.11 -3.99
N VAL A 102 -1.07 15.75 -4.95
CA VAL A 102 -1.56 14.38 -5.13
C VAL A 102 -0.99 13.82 -6.42
N ALA A 103 -0.04 12.88 -6.33
CA ALA A 103 0.51 12.22 -7.50
C ALA A 103 -0.46 11.18 -8.06
N ILE A 104 -0.57 11.12 -9.39
CA ILE A 104 -1.46 10.21 -10.10
C ILE A 104 -0.62 9.20 -10.86
N PHE A 105 -0.84 7.91 -10.60
CA PHE A 105 -0.14 6.81 -11.23
C PHE A 105 -1.09 5.94 -12.05
N ASN A 106 -0.61 5.41 -13.17
CA ASN A 106 -1.26 4.30 -13.87
C ASN A 106 -1.02 2.99 -13.08
N ALA A 107 -2.09 2.30 -12.69
CA ALA A 107 -2.01 1.14 -11.78
C ALA A 107 -1.30 -0.09 -12.37
N ASP A 108 -1.31 -0.21 -13.71
CA ASP A 108 -0.73 -1.37 -14.39
C ASP A 108 0.78 -1.20 -14.53
N SER A 109 1.21 -0.04 -15.00
CA SER A 109 2.61 0.28 -15.32
C SER A 109 3.39 0.96 -14.20
N LEU A 110 2.73 1.42 -13.14
CA LEU A 110 3.28 2.28 -12.09
C LEU A 110 4.01 3.53 -12.59
N LYS A 111 3.66 4.02 -13.79
CA LYS A 111 4.16 5.30 -14.29
C LYS A 111 3.30 6.43 -13.73
N GLN A 112 3.95 7.49 -13.24
CA GLN A 112 3.27 8.73 -12.90
C GLN A 112 2.72 9.35 -14.18
N ILE A 113 1.43 9.66 -14.19
CA ILE A 113 0.69 10.21 -15.32
C ILE A 113 0.18 11.62 -15.05
N GLY A 114 0.40 12.15 -13.85
CA GLY A 114 0.08 13.53 -13.49
C GLY A 114 0.28 13.81 -12.00
N SER A 115 0.03 15.05 -11.61
CA SER A 115 -0.06 15.48 -10.22
C SER A 115 -1.12 16.58 -10.11
N ILE A 116 -1.79 16.65 -8.97
CA ILE A 116 -2.75 17.71 -8.64
C ILE A 116 -2.16 18.55 -7.53
N LYS A 117 -1.94 19.83 -7.78
CA LYS A 117 -1.54 20.79 -6.74
C LYS A 117 -2.77 21.27 -5.98
N LEU A 118 -2.79 21.07 -4.67
CA LEU A 118 -3.84 21.59 -3.80
C LEU A 118 -3.53 23.04 -3.39
N PRO A 119 -4.55 23.90 -3.24
CA PRO A 119 -4.37 25.21 -2.65
C PRO A 119 -4.00 25.07 -1.16
N GLY A 120 -3.08 25.91 -0.68
CA GLY A 120 -2.72 25.96 0.74
C GLY A 120 -1.55 25.06 1.13
N GLY A 121 -1.57 24.60 2.39
CA GLY A 121 -0.46 23.93 3.07
C GLY A 121 -0.49 22.40 3.02
N ASP A 122 0.45 21.80 3.75
CA ASP A 122 0.71 20.37 3.88
C ASP A 122 -0.55 19.54 4.21
N MET A 123 -0.73 18.38 3.56
CA MET A 123 -1.82 17.43 3.84
C MET A 123 -1.60 16.60 5.11
N ALA A 124 -0.39 16.61 5.69
CA ALA A 124 0.02 15.84 6.85
C ALA A 124 -0.34 14.34 6.69
N ILE A 125 -1.10 13.79 7.63
CA ILE A 125 -1.55 12.39 7.66
C ILE A 125 -2.99 12.23 7.12
N THR A 126 -3.49 13.17 6.32
CA THR A 126 -4.84 13.11 5.74
C THR A 126 -5.03 11.86 4.88
N THR A 127 -6.18 11.20 5.02
CA THR A 127 -6.60 10.11 4.13
C THR A 127 -7.38 10.65 2.94
N ALA A 128 -6.87 10.45 1.72
CA ALA A 128 -7.62 10.73 0.50
C ALA A 128 -8.83 9.77 0.37
N GLN A 129 -9.99 10.31 0.02
CA GLN A 129 -11.23 9.52 -0.16
C GLN A 129 -11.74 9.71 -1.59
N VAL A 130 -12.04 8.60 -2.25
CA VAL A 130 -12.57 8.59 -3.62
C VAL A 130 -14.04 8.18 -3.59
N PHE A 131 -14.91 8.98 -4.22
CA PHE A 131 -16.35 8.71 -4.31
C PHE A 131 -16.89 9.00 -5.71
N VAL A 132 -18.05 8.41 -6.03
CA VAL A 132 -18.84 8.69 -7.23
C VAL A 132 -20.07 9.47 -6.78
N ARG A 133 -20.43 10.53 -7.53
CA ARG A 133 -21.60 11.37 -7.24
C ARG A 133 -22.87 10.79 -7.86
#